data_AF-A0A950ZM35-F1
#
_entry.id   AF-A0A950ZM35-F1
#
_cell.length_a   1.000
_cell.length_b   1.000
_cell.length_c   1.000
_cell.angle_alpha   90.00
_cell.angle_beta   90.00
_cell.angle_gamma   90.00
#
_symmetry.space_group_name_H-M   'P 1'
#
loop_
_entity.id
_entity.type
_entity.pdbx_description
1 polymer ?
#
loop_
_entity_poly.entity_id
_entity_poly.type
_entity_poly.pdbx_seq_one_letter_code
_entity_poly.pdbx_strand_id
1 'polypeptide(L)'
;MTQNGAGPVQLAREMTSRVLRHPVVHGHPLHAIASDFPVTLIPTAFTASLLAGARRRPRGLETLASWTARSAFIAAAAAGAAGWWDWLTMPSEHPSRRITTIHGLINTAALGGLGVASLTSGHRRSAILGATTAGLLVSAWLGGEIVFHHGWRVRPAEEAEIVGTQLEQRGMADILAEARREVSEFEQRETYAAPRAT
;
A
#
# COMPACT_ATOMS: atom_id res chain seq x y z
N MET A 1 -42.07 13.53 11.07
CA MET A 1 -41.08 12.67 10.39
C MET A 1 -40.32 13.53 9.39
N THR A 2 -39.19 14.09 9.79
CA THR A 2 -38.32 14.88 8.91
C THR A 2 -37.41 13.94 8.14
N GLN A 3 -37.60 13.88 6.81
CA GLN A 3 -36.65 13.26 5.90
C GLN A 3 -35.36 14.10 5.91
N ASN A 4 -34.31 13.59 6.55
CA ASN A 4 -32.97 14.14 6.39
C ASN A 4 -32.41 13.63 5.06
N GLY A 5 -32.70 14.36 3.97
CA GLY A 5 -32.06 14.14 2.68
C GLY A 5 -30.56 14.40 2.79
N ALA A 6 -29.75 13.44 2.35
CA ALA A 6 -28.31 13.59 2.28
C ALA A 6 -27.96 14.85 1.46
N GLY A 7 -27.12 15.74 2.02
CA GLY A 7 -26.73 16.98 1.35
C GLY A 7 -25.93 16.72 0.07
N PRO A 8 -25.83 17.70 -0.84
CA PRO A 8 -25.13 17.55 -2.13
C PRO A 8 -23.65 17.13 -1.99
N VAL A 9 -22.99 17.49 -0.88
CA VAL A 9 -21.62 17.04 -0.56
C VAL A 9 -21.57 15.55 -0.20
N GLN A 10 -22.59 15.04 0.48
CA GLN A 10 -22.71 13.64 0.87
C GLN A 10 -23.02 12.76 -0.36
N LEU A 11 -23.91 13.24 -1.24
CA LEU A 11 -24.17 12.62 -2.54
C LEU A 11 -22.93 12.59 -3.44
N ALA A 12 -22.18 13.69 -3.54
CA ALA A 12 -20.93 13.70 -4.30
C ALA A 12 -19.88 12.73 -3.73
N ARG A 13 -19.80 12.62 -2.40
CA ARG A 13 -18.89 11.69 -1.70
C ARG A 13 -19.26 10.23 -1.92
N GLU A 14 -20.57 9.91 -1.83
CA GLU A 14 -21.12 8.57 -2.14
C GLU A 14 -20.98 8.21 -3.63
N MET A 15 -21.12 9.19 -4.52
CA MET A 15 -20.88 8.98 -5.95
C MET A 15 -19.40 8.75 -6.23
N THR A 16 -18.48 9.48 -5.58
CA THR A 16 -17.04 9.32 -5.79
C THR A 16 -16.53 7.98 -5.25
N SER A 17 -17.06 7.50 -4.12
CA SER A 17 -16.72 6.17 -3.59
C SER A 17 -17.31 5.03 -4.44
N ARG A 18 -18.44 5.24 -5.12
CA ARG A 18 -19.01 4.26 -6.07
C ARG A 18 -18.31 4.19 -7.42
N VAL A 19 -17.52 5.18 -7.81
CA VAL A 19 -16.92 5.24 -9.16
C VAL A 19 -15.59 4.51 -9.25
N LEU A 20 -14.83 4.40 -8.16
CA LEU A 20 -13.50 3.77 -8.13
C LEU A 20 -13.55 2.42 -7.42
N ARG A 21 -13.42 1.33 -8.18
CA ARG A 21 -13.19 -0.01 -7.63
C ARG A 21 -11.90 -0.04 -6.80
N HIS A 22 -11.85 -0.90 -5.80
CA HIS A 22 -10.61 -1.14 -5.05
C HIS A 22 -9.55 -1.76 -5.97
N PRO A 23 -8.27 -1.34 -5.89
CA PRO A 23 -7.18 -1.90 -6.70
C PRO A 23 -6.69 -3.22 -6.09
N VAL A 24 -7.61 -4.19 -6.04
CA VAL A 24 -7.39 -5.55 -5.58
C VAL A 24 -7.58 -6.45 -6.78
N VAL A 25 -6.54 -7.23 -7.11
CA VAL A 25 -6.51 -8.16 -8.25
C VAL A 25 -6.36 -9.57 -7.70
N HIS A 26 -7.32 -10.44 -8.01
CA HIS A 26 -7.36 -11.81 -7.47
C HIS A 26 -7.25 -11.89 -5.93
N GLY A 27 -7.82 -10.90 -5.21
CA GLY A 27 -7.73 -10.83 -3.74
C GLY A 27 -6.44 -10.19 -3.21
N HIS A 28 -5.52 -9.77 -4.08
CA HIS A 28 -4.26 -9.16 -3.68
C HIS A 28 -4.27 -7.64 -3.93
N PRO A 29 -4.10 -6.81 -2.89
CA PRO A 29 -3.90 -5.37 -3.04
C PRO A 29 -2.68 -5.03 -3.91
N LEU A 30 -2.88 -4.22 -4.95
CA LEU A 30 -1.78 -3.81 -5.83
C LEU A 30 -0.68 -3.05 -5.08
N HIS A 31 -1.02 -2.21 -4.11
CA HIS A 31 -0.03 -1.50 -3.30
C HIS A 31 0.86 -2.45 -2.51
N ALA A 32 0.27 -3.49 -1.89
CA ALA A 32 1.02 -4.47 -1.10
C ALA A 32 2.01 -5.25 -1.98
N ILE A 33 1.59 -5.68 -3.17
CA ILE A 33 2.49 -6.33 -4.15
C ILE A 33 3.60 -5.36 -4.58
N ALA A 34 3.23 -4.13 -4.93
CA ALA A 34 4.18 -3.16 -5.47
C ALA A 34 5.17 -2.63 -4.41
N SER A 35 4.81 -2.66 -3.12
CA SER A 35 5.63 -2.09 -2.03
C SER A 35 6.92 -2.85 -1.74
N ASP A 36 7.02 -4.13 -2.10
CA ASP A 36 8.23 -4.93 -1.87
C ASP A 36 9.43 -4.38 -2.66
N PHE A 37 9.17 -3.84 -3.85
CA PHE A 37 10.21 -3.25 -4.69
C PHE A 37 10.88 -2.03 -4.06
N PRO A 38 10.18 -0.93 -3.69
CA PRO A 38 10.82 0.21 -3.04
C PRO A 38 11.41 -0.15 -1.67
N VAL A 39 10.78 -1.06 -0.90
CA VAL A 39 11.34 -1.52 0.39
C VAL A 39 12.73 -2.12 0.20
N THR A 40 12.97 -2.82 -0.91
CA THR A 40 14.28 -3.42 -1.22
C THR A 40 15.22 -2.43 -1.91
N LEU A 41 14.73 -1.68 -2.90
CA LEU A 41 15.56 -0.86 -3.77
C LEU A 41 16.06 0.42 -3.09
N ILE A 42 15.31 1.02 -2.17
CA ILE A 42 15.71 2.26 -1.49
C ILE A 42 16.95 2.03 -0.61
N PRO A 43 16.99 1.06 0.33
CA PRO A 43 18.19 0.76 1.12
C PRO A 43 19.36 0.29 0.24
N THR A 44 19.06 -0.45 -0.83
CA THR A 44 20.07 -0.90 -1.79
C THR A 44 20.72 0.28 -2.52
N ALA A 45 19.93 1.24 -3.00
CA ALA A 45 20.42 2.46 -3.63
C ALA A 45 21.26 3.29 -2.66
N PHE A 46 20.82 3.42 -1.40
CA PHE A 46 21.59 4.11 -0.35
C PHE A 46 22.95 3.44 -0.14
N THR A 47 22.96 2.12 0.01
CA THR A 47 24.19 1.32 0.21
C THR A 47 25.13 1.46 -0.99
N ALA A 48 24.62 1.31 -2.22
CA ALA A 48 25.40 1.50 -3.43
C ALA A 48 26.00 2.91 -3.52
N SER A 49 25.24 3.94 -3.13
CA SER A 49 25.69 5.33 -3.10
C SER A 49 26.80 5.56 -2.07
N LEU A 50 26.70 4.97 -0.87
CA LEU A 50 27.77 5.03 0.14
C LEU A 50 29.06 4.38 -0.35
N LEU A 51 28.96 3.18 -0.95
CA LEU A 51 30.11 2.46 -1.49
C LEU A 51 30.75 3.21 -2.67
N ALA A 52 29.95 3.85 -3.52
CA ALA A 52 30.43 4.68 -4.61
C ALA A 52 31.19 5.94 -4.13
N GLY A 53 30.93 6.39 -2.91
CA GLY A 53 31.65 7.49 -2.25
C GLY A 53 32.94 7.08 -1.52
N ALA A 54 33.24 5.78 -1.42
CA ALA A 54 34.41 5.30 -0.70
C ALA A 54 35.73 5.62 -1.44
N ARG A 55 36.81 5.88 -0.67
CA ARG A 55 38.14 6.22 -1.20
C ARG A 55 38.70 5.17 -2.15
N ARG A 56 38.41 3.88 -1.90
CA ARG A 56 38.82 2.74 -2.75
C ARG A 56 37.58 2.10 -3.36
N ARG A 57 36.98 2.78 -4.33
CA ARG A 57 35.79 2.29 -5.02
C ARG A 57 36.14 1.43 -6.24
N PRO A 58 35.55 0.23 -6.40
CA PRO A 58 35.53 -0.49 -7.66
C PRO A 58 34.97 0.34 -8.81
N ARG A 59 35.46 0.10 -10.04
CA ARG A 59 34.90 0.70 -11.25
C ARG A 59 33.44 0.26 -11.40
N GLY A 60 32.55 1.19 -11.75
CA GLY A 60 31.14 0.92 -12.01
C GLY A 60 30.18 1.12 -10.82
N LEU A 61 30.66 1.32 -9.59
CA LEU A 61 29.77 1.57 -8.44
C LEU A 61 28.92 2.84 -8.59
N GLU A 62 29.46 3.90 -9.18
CA GLU A 62 28.70 5.12 -9.45
C GLU A 62 27.55 4.87 -10.44
N THR A 63 27.82 4.06 -11.46
CA THR A 63 26.82 3.62 -12.45
C THR A 63 25.75 2.78 -11.77
N LEU A 64 26.14 1.81 -10.94
CA LEU A 64 25.23 0.99 -10.15
C LEU A 64 24.35 1.85 -9.25
N ALA A 65 24.94 2.77 -8.47
CA ALA A 65 24.21 3.67 -7.57
C ALA A 65 23.22 4.56 -8.33
N SER A 66 23.60 5.06 -9.51
CA SER A 66 22.73 5.87 -10.36
C SER A 66 21.53 5.07 -10.88
N TRP A 67 21.77 3.84 -11.37
CA TRP A 67 20.70 2.99 -11.89
C TRP A 67 19.79 2.48 -10.77
N THR A 68 20.33 2.05 -9.64
CA THR A 68 19.50 1.62 -8.49
C THR A 68 18.65 2.77 -7.94
N ALA A 69 19.17 3.99 -7.85
CA ALA A 69 18.37 5.15 -7.45
C ALA A 69 17.21 5.43 -8.42
N ARG A 70 17.43 5.32 -9.74
CA ARG A 70 16.38 5.47 -10.76
C ARG A 70 15.35 4.35 -10.69
N SER A 71 15.79 3.10 -10.54
CA SER A 71 14.90 1.95 -10.37
C SER A 71 14.06 2.08 -9.10
N ALA A 72 14.67 2.52 -7.99
CA ALA A 72 13.95 2.80 -6.75
C ALA A 72 12.87 3.88 -6.92
N PHE A 73 13.19 4.97 -7.65
CA PHE A 73 12.22 6.02 -7.95
C PHE A 73 11.03 5.49 -8.77
N ILE A 74 11.29 4.74 -9.85
CA ILE A 74 10.23 4.18 -10.71
C ILE A 74 9.34 3.21 -9.92
N ALA A 75 9.95 2.31 -9.14
CA ALA A 75 9.23 1.36 -8.30
C ALA A 75 8.38 2.08 -7.23
N ALA A 76 8.95 3.08 -6.55
CA ALA A 76 8.24 3.87 -5.56
C ALA A 76 7.09 4.68 -6.17
N ALA A 77 7.23 5.18 -7.39
CA ALA A 77 6.16 5.88 -8.09
C ALA A 77 4.98 4.95 -8.39
N ALA A 78 5.25 3.74 -8.89
CA ALA A 78 4.22 2.73 -9.15
C ALA A 78 3.50 2.31 -7.85
N ALA A 79 4.26 1.99 -6.80
CA ALA A 79 3.71 1.63 -5.50
C ALA A 79 2.92 2.77 -4.85
N GLY A 80 3.41 4.00 -4.98
CA GLY A 80 2.74 5.20 -4.47
C GLY A 80 1.42 5.50 -5.19
N ALA A 81 1.36 5.31 -6.51
CA ALA A 81 0.12 5.43 -7.27
C ALA A 81 -0.94 4.42 -6.81
N ALA A 82 -0.54 3.15 -6.64
CA ALA A 82 -1.41 2.11 -6.09
C ALA A 82 -1.85 2.42 -4.64
N GLY A 83 -0.95 2.95 -3.81
CA GLY A 83 -1.25 3.32 -2.42
C GLY A 83 -2.22 4.51 -2.30
N TRP A 84 -2.09 5.51 -3.17
CA TRP A 84 -3.06 6.61 -3.23
C TRP A 84 -4.43 6.14 -3.74
N TRP A 85 -4.46 5.22 -4.71
CA TRP A 85 -5.71 4.59 -5.15
C TRP A 85 -6.37 3.84 -3.97
N ASP A 86 -5.61 3.06 -3.21
CA ASP A 86 -6.12 2.41 -2.01
C ASP A 86 -6.75 3.38 -1.02
N TRP A 87 -6.05 4.48 -0.73
CA TRP A 87 -6.53 5.51 0.19
C TRP A 87 -7.80 6.22 -0.32
N LEU A 88 -7.91 6.46 -1.64
CA LEU A 88 -9.10 7.07 -2.24
C LEU A 88 -10.34 6.18 -2.10
N THR A 89 -10.16 4.86 -2.14
CA THR A 89 -11.25 3.88 -1.95
C THR A 89 -11.55 3.54 -0.49
N MET A 90 -10.73 4.01 0.47
CA MET A 90 -10.97 3.78 1.89
C MET A 90 -12.20 4.60 2.35
N PRO A 91 -13.07 4.09 3.24
CA PRO A 91 -14.12 4.89 3.85
C PRO A 91 -13.55 6.04 4.67
N SER A 92 -14.19 7.21 4.65
CA SER A 92 -13.63 8.43 5.26
C SER A 92 -13.58 8.38 6.79
N GLU A 93 -14.51 7.63 7.35
CA GLU A 93 -14.77 7.39 8.76
C GLU A 93 -14.03 6.16 9.30
N HIS A 94 -13.27 5.45 8.45
CA HIS A 94 -12.52 4.28 8.87
C HIS A 94 -11.45 4.68 9.92
N PRO A 95 -11.32 3.96 11.05
CA PRO A 95 -10.36 4.31 12.10
C PRO A 95 -8.90 4.41 11.62
N SER A 96 -8.52 3.63 10.60
CA SER A 96 -7.17 3.66 10.02
C SER A 96 -6.89 4.87 9.10
N ARG A 97 -7.90 5.68 8.75
CA ARG A 97 -7.78 6.76 7.75
C ARG A 97 -6.66 7.74 8.09
N ARG A 98 -6.55 8.14 9.36
CA ARG A 98 -5.54 9.11 9.82
C ARG A 98 -4.12 8.56 9.68
N ILE A 99 -3.86 7.38 10.22
CA ILE A 99 -2.53 6.75 10.15
C ILE A 99 -2.14 6.41 8.71
N THR A 100 -3.10 5.96 7.89
CA THR A 100 -2.88 5.70 6.45
C THR A 100 -2.52 6.97 5.69
N THR A 101 -3.17 8.10 6.01
CA THR A 101 -2.80 9.41 5.44
C THR A 101 -1.36 9.79 5.80
N ILE A 102 -0.97 9.64 7.08
CA ILE A 102 0.39 9.98 7.52
C ILE A 102 1.43 9.10 6.82
N HIS A 103 1.19 7.79 6.74
CA HIS A 103 2.02 6.84 6.00
C HIS A 103 2.17 7.25 4.52
N GLY A 104 1.06 7.57 3.85
CA GLY A 104 1.05 8.02 2.45
C GLY A 104 1.83 9.33 2.23
N LEU A 105 1.74 10.28 3.15
CA LEU A 105 2.49 11.54 3.09
C LEU A 105 4.00 11.32 3.26
N ILE A 106 4.41 10.46 4.19
CA ILE A 106 5.83 10.11 4.39
C ILE A 106 6.40 9.46 3.12
N ASN A 107 5.68 8.50 2.53
CA ASN A 107 6.10 7.86 1.29
C ASN A 107 6.13 8.82 0.10
N THR A 108 5.21 9.78 0.04
CA THR A 108 5.19 10.80 -1.02
C THR A 108 6.39 11.75 -0.89
N ALA A 109 6.74 12.14 0.33
CA ALA A 109 7.97 12.91 0.58
C ALA A 109 9.22 12.11 0.21
N ALA A 110 9.27 10.82 0.56
CA ALA A 110 10.34 9.91 0.20
C ALA A 110 10.48 9.77 -1.34
N LEU A 111 9.37 9.69 -2.07
CA LEU A 111 9.34 9.67 -3.54
C LEU A 111 9.93 10.95 -4.14
N GLY A 112 9.60 12.12 -3.58
CA GLY A 112 10.24 13.38 -3.98
C GLY A 112 11.75 13.36 -3.76
N GLY A 113 12.20 12.84 -2.61
CA GLY A 113 13.62 12.62 -2.31
C GLY A 113 14.30 11.70 -3.33
N LEU A 114 13.67 10.58 -3.69
CA LEU A 114 14.18 9.67 -4.73
C LEU A 114 14.31 10.34 -6.10
N GLY A 115 13.34 11.18 -6.47
CA GLY A 115 13.41 11.97 -7.70
C GLY A 115 14.67 12.84 -7.73
N VAL A 116 14.94 13.57 -6.64
CA VAL A 116 16.16 14.39 -6.53
C VAL A 116 17.42 13.51 -6.47
N ALA A 117 17.41 12.39 -5.74
CA ALA A 117 18.54 11.47 -5.66
C ALA A 117 18.92 10.87 -7.03
N SER A 118 17.92 10.61 -7.89
CA SER A 118 18.10 10.05 -9.23
C SER A 118 18.83 11.00 -10.21
N LEU A 119 18.83 12.30 -9.91
CA LEU A 119 19.44 13.37 -10.70
C LEU A 119 20.71 13.95 -10.07
N THR A 120 21.09 13.47 -8.89
CA THR A 120 22.29 13.95 -8.15
C THR A 120 23.32 12.84 -8.05
N SER A 121 24.52 13.13 -7.55
CA SER A 121 25.60 12.15 -7.35
C SER A 121 26.37 12.43 -6.05
N GLY A 122 27.28 11.51 -5.69
CA GLY A 122 28.20 11.66 -4.57
C GLY A 122 27.52 11.83 -3.20
N HIS A 123 28.07 12.72 -2.38
CA HIS A 123 27.61 12.92 -1.00
C HIS A 123 26.15 13.37 -0.93
N ARG A 124 25.72 14.27 -1.83
CA ARG A 124 24.34 14.77 -1.86
C ARG A 124 23.34 13.64 -2.10
N ARG A 125 23.59 12.76 -3.07
CA ARG A 125 22.75 11.58 -3.33
C ARG A 125 22.68 10.70 -2.07
N SER A 126 23.83 10.44 -1.46
CA SER A 126 23.92 9.57 -0.28
C SER A 126 23.12 10.13 0.91
N ALA A 127 23.21 11.44 1.17
CA ALA A 127 22.46 12.10 2.23
C ALA A 127 20.95 12.02 2.01
N ILE A 128 20.49 12.27 0.78
CA ILE A 128 19.06 12.18 0.42
C ILE A 128 18.57 10.74 0.56
N LEU A 129 19.29 9.77 -0.03
CA LEU A 129 18.91 8.35 0.07
C LEU A 129 18.93 7.83 1.51
N GLY A 130 19.85 8.34 2.36
CA GLY A 130 19.86 8.05 3.79
C GLY A 130 18.60 8.56 4.49
N ALA A 131 18.20 9.81 4.22
CA ALA A 131 16.96 10.39 4.75
C ALA A 131 15.71 9.64 4.23
N THR A 132 15.67 9.31 2.94
CA THR A 132 14.60 8.48 2.35
C THR A 132 14.53 7.10 3.01
N THR A 133 15.68 6.45 3.27
CA THR A 133 15.74 5.15 3.94
C THR A 133 15.23 5.25 5.37
N ALA A 134 15.61 6.28 6.12
CA ALA A 134 15.10 6.51 7.46
C ALA A 134 13.57 6.75 7.46
N GLY A 135 13.07 7.57 6.53
CA GLY A 135 11.63 7.80 6.35
C GLY A 135 10.87 6.53 5.97
N LEU A 136 11.46 5.68 5.11
CA LEU A 136 10.93 4.37 4.76
C LEU A 136 10.78 3.47 5.99
N LEU A 137 11.77 3.43 6.90
CA LEU A 137 11.68 2.61 8.11
C LEU A 137 10.52 3.05 9.03
N VAL A 138 10.35 4.37 9.20
CA VAL A 138 9.20 4.92 9.93
C VAL A 138 7.89 4.56 9.23
N SER A 139 7.85 4.70 7.91
CA SER A 139 6.69 4.37 7.10
C SER A 139 6.33 2.88 7.16
N ALA A 140 7.33 2.00 7.17
CA ALA A 140 7.16 0.54 7.29
C ALA A 140 6.55 0.17 8.65
N TRP A 141 6.98 0.81 9.74
CA TRP A 141 6.33 0.66 11.05
C TRP A 141 4.86 1.05 11.00
N LEU A 142 4.54 2.22 10.43
CA LEU A 142 3.14 2.66 10.27
C LEU A 142 2.33 1.72 9.36
N GLY A 143 2.95 1.14 8.34
CA GLY A 143 2.34 0.10 7.50
C GLY A 143 1.95 -1.12 8.32
N GLY A 144 2.84 -1.57 9.22
CA GLY A 144 2.56 -2.62 10.20
C GLY A 144 1.39 -2.26 11.11
N GLU A 145 1.35 -1.05 11.66
CA GLU A 145 0.21 -0.58 12.48
C GLU A 145 -1.12 -0.58 11.71
N ILE A 146 -1.12 -0.13 10.44
CA ILE A 146 -2.31 -0.14 9.58
C ILE A 146 -2.87 -1.56 9.40
N VAL A 147 -1.97 -2.53 9.16
CA VAL A 147 -2.34 -3.91 8.88
C VAL A 147 -2.68 -4.68 10.15
N PHE A 148 -1.79 -4.69 11.15
CA PHE A 148 -1.88 -5.56 12.31
C PHE A 148 -2.68 -4.97 13.46
N HIS A 149 -2.66 -3.65 13.65
CA HIS A 149 -3.42 -3.00 14.73
C HIS A 149 -4.80 -2.57 14.25
N HIS A 150 -4.87 -1.92 13.09
CA HIS A 150 -6.13 -1.43 12.54
C HIS A 150 -6.84 -2.42 11.60
N GLY A 151 -6.19 -3.51 11.21
CA GLY A 151 -6.82 -4.58 10.46
C GLY A 151 -7.20 -4.24 9.03
N TRP A 152 -6.70 -3.12 8.47
CA TRP A 152 -7.12 -2.69 7.14
C TRP A 152 -6.75 -3.77 6.11
N ARG A 153 -7.80 -4.33 5.48
CA ARG A 153 -7.75 -5.42 4.48
C ARG A 153 -7.28 -6.80 4.96
N VAL A 154 -6.99 -6.98 6.24
CA VAL A 154 -6.57 -8.29 6.78
C VAL A 154 -7.55 -8.83 7.80
N ARG A 155 -8.02 -7.99 8.74
CA ARG A 155 -8.86 -8.43 9.85
C ARG A 155 -10.16 -9.14 9.43
N PRO A 156 -10.92 -8.65 8.42
CA PRO A 156 -12.10 -9.38 7.98
C PRO A 156 -11.79 -10.79 7.45
N ALA A 157 -10.64 -11.01 6.81
CA ALA A 157 -10.24 -12.32 6.30
C ALA A 157 -9.84 -13.28 7.43
N GLU A 158 -9.07 -12.78 8.40
CA GLU A 158 -8.67 -13.55 9.59
C GLU A 158 -9.88 -13.93 10.46
N GLU A 159 -10.76 -12.97 10.77
CA GLU A 159 -11.98 -13.24 11.55
C GLU A 159 -12.89 -14.25 10.84
N ALA A 160 -13.03 -14.17 9.50
CA ALA A 160 -13.84 -15.11 8.73
C ALA A 160 -13.29 -16.54 8.77
N GLU A 161 -11.97 -16.72 8.78
CA GLU A 161 -11.33 -18.05 8.90
C GLU A 161 -11.56 -18.67 10.28
N ILE A 162 -11.36 -17.89 11.35
CA ILE A 162 -11.57 -18.33 12.73
C ILE A 162 -13.04 -18.68 12.97
N VAL A 163 -13.96 -17.80 12.58
CA VAL A 163 -15.40 -18.01 12.76
C VAL A 163 -15.88 -19.17 11.87
N GLY A 164 -15.37 -19.28 10.64
CA GLY A 164 -15.72 -20.38 9.74
C GLY A 164 -15.42 -21.75 10.34
N THR A 165 -14.23 -21.91 10.92
CA THR A 165 -13.82 -23.16 11.59
C THR A 165 -14.77 -23.51 12.75
N GLN A 166 -15.18 -22.51 13.54
CA GLN A 166 -16.12 -22.70 14.66
C GLN A 166 -17.53 -23.07 14.19
N LEU A 167 -18.00 -22.47 13.10
CA LEU A 167 -19.32 -22.74 12.53
C LEU A 167 -19.39 -24.14 11.91
N GLU A 168 -18.34 -24.58 11.22
CA GLU A 168 -18.23 -25.95 10.70
C GLU A 168 -18.28 -26.97 11.84
N GLN A 169 -17.55 -26.76 12.94
CA GLN A 169 -17.59 -27.62 14.13
C GLN A 169 -18.98 -27.68 14.79
N ARG A 170 -19.79 -26.63 14.64
CA ARG A 170 -21.17 -26.57 15.16
C ARG A 170 -22.22 -27.12 14.19
N GLY A 171 -21.80 -27.67 13.04
CA GLY A 171 -22.70 -28.18 12.01
C GLY A 171 -23.44 -27.09 11.23
N MET A 172 -22.92 -25.86 11.22
CA MET A 172 -23.54 -24.69 10.57
C MET A 172 -22.90 -24.39 9.20
N ALA A 173 -22.52 -25.43 8.45
CA ALA A 173 -21.78 -25.30 7.19
C ALA A 173 -22.55 -24.50 6.12
N ASP A 174 -23.88 -24.63 6.05
CA ASP A 174 -24.70 -23.93 5.07
C ASP A 174 -24.68 -22.40 5.26
N ILE A 175 -24.66 -21.94 6.51
CA ILE A 175 -24.58 -20.50 6.83
C ILE A 175 -23.22 -19.94 6.40
N LEU A 176 -22.15 -20.71 6.59
CA LEU A 176 -20.81 -20.32 6.15
C LEU A 176 -20.72 -20.28 4.61
N ALA A 177 -21.35 -21.25 3.92
CA ALA A 177 -21.41 -21.26 2.46
C ALA A 177 -22.15 -20.04 1.91
N GLU A 178 -23.28 -19.68 2.53
CA GLU A 178 -24.05 -18.47 2.18
C GLU A 178 -23.23 -17.20 2.37
N ALA A 179 -22.62 -17.03 3.55
CA ALA A 179 -21.77 -15.86 3.83
C ALA A 179 -20.59 -15.75 2.86
N ARG A 180 -19.94 -16.86 2.51
CA ARG A 180 -18.86 -16.89 1.50
C ARG A 180 -19.35 -16.47 0.11
N ARG A 181 -20.59 -16.85 -0.27
CA ARG A 181 -21.21 -16.43 -1.54
C ARG A 181 -21.43 -14.92 -1.56
N GLU A 182 -22.06 -14.36 -0.53
CA GLU A 182 -22.32 -12.93 -0.44
C GLU A 182 -21.02 -12.09 -0.51
N VAL A 183 -19.97 -12.54 0.20
CA VAL A 183 -18.65 -11.89 0.14
C VAL A 183 -18.05 -12.00 -1.26
N SER A 184 -18.13 -13.16 -1.92
CA SER A 184 -17.61 -13.33 -3.28
C SER A 184 -18.32 -12.43 -4.29
N GLU A 185 -19.64 -12.29 -4.19
CA GLU A 185 -20.40 -11.38 -5.03
C GLU A 185 -20.01 -9.92 -4.78
N PHE A 186 -19.78 -9.53 -3.52
CA PHE A 186 -19.26 -8.21 -3.18
C PHE A 186 -17.87 -7.98 -3.80
N GLU A 187 -16.93 -8.92 -3.65
CA GLU A 187 -15.60 -8.83 -4.24
C GLU A 187 -15.65 -8.65 -5.76
N GLN A 188 -16.51 -9.38 -6.46
CA GLN A 188 -16.66 -9.28 -7.92
C GLN A 188 -17.21 -7.92 -8.37
N ARG A 189 -18.09 -7.31 -7.56
CA ARG A 189 -18.66 -5.98 -7.85
C ARG A 189 -17.67 -4.86 -7.57
N GLU A 190 -16.99 -4.90 -6.43
CA GLU A 190 -16.22 -3.78 -5.90
C GLU A 190 -14.72 -3.86 -6.20
N THR A 191 -14.22 -4.99 -6.72
CA THR A 191 -12.80 -5.20 -7.03
C THR A 191 -12.59 -5.72 -8.46
N TYR A 192 -11.35 -6.10 -8.79
CA TYR A 192 -10.99 -6.80 -10.03
C TYR A 192 -10.77 -8.31 -9.79
N ALA A 193 -11.50 -8.89 -8.84
CA ALA A 193 -11.50 -10.32 -8.60
C ALA A 193 -12.19 -11.09 -9.74
N ALA A 194 -11.59 -12.22 -10.14
CA ALA A 194 -12.25 -13.17 -11.04
C ALA A 194 -13.33 -13.96 -10.29
N PRO A 195 -14.35 -14.50 -10.98
CA PRO A 195 -15.32 -15.41 -10.36
C PRO A 195 -14.60 -16.60 -9.73
N ARG A 196 -14.86 -16.90 -8.45
CA ARG A 196 -14.38 -18.13 -7.83
C ARG A 196 -15.24 -19.29 -8.33
N ALA A 197 -14.61 -20.33 -8.89
CA ALA A 197 -15.30 -21.58 -9.18
C ALA A 197 -15.70 -22.20 -7.83
N THR A 198 -17.01 -22.30 -7.59
CA THR A 198 -17.61 -22.98 -6.44
C THR A 198 -17.52 -24.48 -6.60
#